data_AF-A0A395ULJ2-F1
#
_entry.id   AF-A0A395ULJ2-F1
#
_cell.length_a   1.000
_cell.length_b   1.000
_cell.length_c   1.000
_cell.angle_alpha   90.00
_cell.angle_beta   90.00
_cell.angle_gamma   90.00
#
_symmetry.space_group_name_H-M   'P 1'
#
loop_
_entity.id
_entity.type
_entity.pdbx_description
1 polymer ?
#
loop_
_entity_poly.entity_id
_entity_poly.type
_entity_poly.pdbx_seq_one_letter_code
_entity_poly.pdbx_strand_id
1 'polypeptide(L)'
;MINYSTCMRGNPTDKDAAKKAYANAQYSQVMTLDKFCYHIASHGCVYSRADIQAILILAVDCLREQLLNGQQIQMGDLGVFSNSIRSLGAHSMAEFTVENITEVNVLWAPGVRFNNLRQDAEFQLVPTRKAAAEVVKALKAGKTTVDLTGNSSAAGIAADDAGASRIPAASGEPADENS
;
A
#
# COMPACT_ATOMS: atom_id res chain seq x y z
N MET A 1 14.17 -1.45 -12.17
CA MET A 1 14.79 -0.40 -11.34
C MET A 1 13.78 0.18 -10.34
N ILE A 2 14.14 0.23 -9.06
CA ILE A 2 13.35 0.77 -7.93
C ILE A 2 13.91 2.14 -7.55
N ASN A 3 13.06 3.17 -7.63
CA ASN A 3 13.43 4.50 -7.18
C ASN A 3 13.35 4.60 -5.66
N TYR A 4 14.34 5.22 -5.03
CA TYR A 4 14.32 5.51 -3.60
C TYR A 4 14.85 6.90 -3.29
N SER A 5 14.42 7.47 -2.18
CA SER A 5 15.00 8.67 -1.58
C SER A 5 15.51 8.35 -0.18
N THR A 6 16.29 9.25 0.42
CA THR A 6 16.80 9.09 1.80
C THR A 6 16.19 10.12 2.73
N CYS A 7 15.83 9.72 3.95
CA CYS A 7 15.41 10.63 5.01
C CYS A 7 16.05 10.26 6.36
N MET A 8 16.28 11.25 7.22
CA MET A 8 16.71 11.04 8.59
C MET A 8 15.51 10.71 9.49
N ARG A 9 15.56 9.61 10.24
CA ARG A 9 14.54 9.25 11.23
C ARG A 9 15.17 9.02 12.60
N GLY A 10 14.49 9.47 13.65
CA GLY A 10 14.82 9.15 15.04
C GLY A 10 14.37 7.74 15.41
N ASN A 11 14.85 7.23 16.54
CA ASN A 11 14.42 5.93 17.06
C ASN A 11 13.12 6.10 17.87
N PRO A 12 12.03 5.36 17.59
CA PRO A 12 10.77 5.46 18.34
C PRO A 12 10.88 4.99 19.80
N THR A 13 11.79 4.06 20.09
CA THR A 13 11.98 3.46 21.43
C THR A 13 13.00 4.23 22.27
N ASP A 14 13.93 4.93 21.62
CA ASP A 14 14.97 5.76 22.26
C ASP A 14 14.98 7.14 21.59
N LYS A 15 14.32 8.11 22.24
CA LYS A 15 14.14 9.45 21.67
C LYS A 15 15.42 10.29 21.67
N ASP A 16 16.42 9.92 22.47
CA ASP A 16 17.67 10.65 22.62
C ASP A 16 18.76 10.15 21.64
N ALA A 17 18.56 8.97 21.06
CA ALA A 17 19.44 8.45 20.03
C ALA A 17 19.52 9.37 18.79
N ALA A 18 20.75 9.52 18.26
CA ALA A 18 20.97 10.25 17.02
C ALA A 18 20.14 9.68 15.85
N LYS A 19 19.59 10.59 15.04
CA LYS A 19 18.83 10.21 13.84
C LYS A 19 19.72 9.43 12.88
N LYS A 20 19.14 8.43 12.22
CA LYS A 20 19.82 7.61 11.19
C LYS A 20 19.18 7.84 9.82
N ALA A 21 19.96 7.63 8.76
CA ALA A 21 19.47 7.70 7.40
C ALA A 21 18.75 6.40 7.00
N TYR A 22 17.59 6.52 6.36
CA TYR A 22 16.79 5.40 5.86
C TYR A 22 16.35 5.66 4.43
N ALA A 23 16.28 4.59 3.63
CA ALA A 23 15.70 4.63 2.30
C ALA A 23 14.17 4.62 2.37
N ASN A 24 13.51 5.35 1.46
CA ASN A 24 12.08 5.25 1.19
C ASN A 24 11.86 5.02 -0.29
N ALA A 25 11.13 3.97 -0.63
CA ALA A 25 10.68 3.71 -1.99
C ALA A 25 9.90 4.92 -2.53
N GLN A 26 10.14 5.28 -3.79
CA GLN A 26 9.46 6.35 -4.51
C GLN A 26 8.75 5.76 -5.72
N TYR A 27 7.42 5.74 -5.67
CA TYR A 27 6.63 5.25 -6.79
C TYR A 27 6.49 6.32 -7.87
N SER A 28 6.85 6.00 -9.11
CA SER A 28 6.66 6.91 -10.26
C SER A 28 5.24 6.86 -10.80
N GLN A 29 4.59 5.69 -10.74
CA GLN A 29 3.26 5.46 -11.29
C GLN A 29 2.47 4.50 -10.41
N VAL A 30 1.14 4.54 -10.53
CA VAL A 30 0.23 3.54 -10.00
C VAL A 30 -0.14 2.58 -11.12
N MET A 31 0.12 1.29 -10.89
CA MET A 31 -0.36 0.20 -11.73
C MET A 31 -1.79 -0.15 -11.28
N THR A 32 -2.78 0.34 -12.02
CA THR A 32 -4.19 0.02 -11.76
C THR A 32 -4.51 -1.40 -12.22
N LEU A 33 -5.62 -1.97 -11.75
CA LEU A 33 -6.10 -3.28 -12.24
C LEU A 33 -6.19 -3.29 -13.77
N ASP A 34 -6.76 -2.24 -14.34
CA ASP A 34 -6.88 -2.07 -15.79
C ASP A 34 -5.54 -2.18 -16.55
N LYS A 35 -4.54 -1.40 -16.09
CA LYS A 35 -3.19 -1.40 -16.67
C LYS A 35 -2.50 -2.74 -16.46
N PHE A 36 -2.71 -3.36 -15.30
CA PHE A 36 -2.14 -4.66 -14.99
C PHE A 36 -2.72 -5.77 -15.88
N CYS A 37 -4.04 -5.81 -16.07
CA CYS A 37 -4.69 -6.74 -16.99
C CYS A 37 -4.23 -6.54 -18.44
N TYR A 38 -4.06 -5.28 -18.87
CA TYR A 38 -3.46 -4.98 -20.18
C TYR A 38 -2.02 -5.54 -20.28
N HIS A 39 -1.23 -5.35 -19.23
CA HIS A 39 0.15 -5.85 -19.19
C HIS A 39 0.20 -7.38 -19.25
N ILE A 40 -0.66 -8.10 -18.53
CA ILE A 40 -0.78 -9.56 -18.62
C ILE A 40 -1.14 -9.98 -20.05
N ALA A 41 -2.15 -9.35 -20.67
CA ALA A 41 -2.55 -9.64 -22.04
C ALA A 41 -1.39 -9.44 -23.03
N SER A 42 -0.54 -8.43 -22.80
CA SER A 42 0.64 -8.15 -23.64
C SER A 42 1.76 -9.20 -23.55
N HIS A 43 1.73 -10.10 -22.56
CA HIS A 43 2.74 -11.15 -22.35
C HIS A 43 2.36 -12.50 -22.99
N GLY A 44 1.70 -12.46 -24.16
CA GLY A 44 1.36 -13.65 -24.93
C GLY A 44 0.21 -14.47 -24.33
N CYS A 45 -0.60 -13.87 -23.47
CA CYS A 45 -1.80 -14.49 -22.93
C CYS A 45 -2.88 -14.60 -24.02
N VAL A 46 -3.56 -15.75 -24.09
CA VAL A 46 -4.68 -15.95 -25.02
C VAL A 46 -5.96 -15.23 -24.59
N TYR A 47 -6.07 -14.90 -23.30
CA TYR A 47 -7.23 -14.23 -22.74
C TYR A 47 -7.16 -12.72 -22.97
N SER A 48 -8.31 -12.11 -23.26
CA SER A 48 -8.39 -10.67 -23.42
C SER A 48 -8.18 -9.94 -22.09
N ARG A 49 -7.87 -8.64 -22.15
CA ARG A 49 -7.82 -7.78 -20.95
C ARG A 49 -9.10 -7.90 -20.12
N ALA A 50 -10.27 -7.97 -20.77
CA ALA A 50 -11.57 -8.04 -20.10
C ALA A 50 -11.73 -9.37 -19.35
N ASP A 51 -11.37 -10.49 -19.98
CA ASP A 51 -11.44 -11.82 -19.37
C ASP A 51 -10.51 -11.92 -18.15
N ILE A 52 -9.27 -11.44 -18.29
CA ILE A 52 -8.29 -11.42 -17.19
C ILE A 52 -8.82 -10.59 -16.02
N GLN A 53 -9.40 -9.43 -16.31
CA GLN A 53 -9.98 -8.57 -15.28
C GLN A 53 -11.15 -9.26 -14.56
N ALA A 54 -12.04 -9.91 -15.29
CA ALA A 54 -13.15 -10.66 -14.72
C ALA A 54 -12.65 -11.78 -13.79
N ILE A 55 -11.63 -12.54 -14.21
CA ILE A 55 -11.04 -13.61 -13.41
C ILE A 55 -10.41 -13.08 -12.13
N LEU A 56 -9.66 -11.97 -12.20
CA LEU A 56 -9.02 -11.39 -11.02
C LEU A 56 -10.04 -10.85 -10.02
N ILE A 57 -11.15 -10.28 -10.48
CA ILE A 57 -12.26 -9.84 -9.62
C ILE A 57 -12.91 -11.05 -8.95
N LEU A 58 -13.27 -12.08 -9.73
CA LEU A 58 -13.88 -13.30 -9.20
C LEU A 58 -12.97 -14.00 -8.18
N ALA A 59 -11.65 -14.01 -8.41
CA ALA A 59 -10.69 -14.57 -7.47
C ALA A 59 -10.72 -13.85 -6.11
N VAL A 60 -10.96 -12.53 -6.08
CA VAL A 60 -11.10 -11.77 -4.82
C VAL A 60 -12.35 -12.21 -4.06
N ASP A 61 -13.47 -12.37 -4.75
CA ASP A 61 -14.73 -12.82 -4.15
C ASP A 61 -14.58 -14.24 -3.57
N CYS A 62 -14.03 -15.17 -4.35
CA CYS A 62 -13.78 -16.54 -3.90
C CYS A 62 -12.80 -16.58 -2.72
N LEU A 63 -11.73 -15.79 -2.73
CA LEU A 63 -10.78 -15.71 -1.61
C LEU A 63 -11.51 -15.26 -0.32
N ARG A 64 -12.34 -14.22 -0.41
CA ARG A 64 -13.10 -13.71 0.73
C ARG A 64 -14.07 -14.77 1.26
N GLU A 65 -14.80 -15.45 0.38
CA GLU A 65 -15.72 -16.52 0.78
C GLU A 65 -15.00 -17.64 1.53
N GLN A 66 -13.89 -18.14 1.00
CA GLN A 66 -13.15 -19.24 1.63
C GLN A 66 -12.54 -18.83 2.97
N LEU A 67 -12.07 -17.58 3.11
CA LEU A 67 -11.60 -17.05 4.38
C LEU A 67 -12.73 -16.98 5.42
N LEU A 68 -13.94 -16.55 5.04
CA LEU A 68 -15.10 -16.53 5.94
C LEU A 68 -15.59 -17.95 6.30
N ASN A 69 -15.34 -18.93 5.44
CA ASN A 69 -15.53 -20.36 5.73
C ASN A 69 -14.43 -20.95 6.65
N GLY A 70 -13.53 -20.12 7.17
CA GLY A 70 -12.45 -20.53 8.08
C GLY A 70 -11.28 -21.25 7.38
N GLN A 71 -11.22 -21.21 6.05
CA GLN A 71 -10.13 -21.83 5.31
C GLN A 71 -8.95 -20.88 5.14
N GLN A 72 -7.75 -21.44 5.15
CA GLN A 72 -6.55 -20.79 4.65
C GLN A 72 -6.38 -21.17 3.18
N ILE A 73 -6.05 -20.19 2.33
CA ILE A 73 -5.90 -20.40 0.89
C ILE A 73 -4.44 -20.30 0.51
N GLN A 74 -3.86 -21.39 0.01
CA GLN A 74 -2.52 -21.40 -0.58
C GLN A 74 -2.64 -21.18 -2.09
N MET A 75 -2.18 -20.03 -2.58
CA MET A 75 -2.24 -19.65 -3.98
C MET A 75 -0.87 -19.79 -4.65
N GLY A 76 -0.25 -20.96 -4.50
CA GLY A 76 1.05 -21.29 -5.08
C GLY A 76 2.13 -20.24 -4.77
N ASP A 77 2.86 -19.81 -5.80
CA ASP A 77 3.93 -18.82 -5.66
C ASP A 77 3.47 -17.42 -5.21
N LEU A 78 2.17 -17.10 -5.32
CA LEU A 78 1.63 -15.86 -4.78
C LEU A 78 1.72 -15.85 -3.25
N GLY A 79 1.58 -17.03 -2.63
CA GLY A 79 1.66 -17.18 -1.18
C GLY A 79 0.35 -17.60 -0.56
N VAL A 80 0.17 -17.23 0.70
CA VAL A 80 -0.90 -17.80 1.54
C VAL A 80 -1.73 -16.69 2.17
N PHE A 81 -3.06 -16.80 2.03
CA PHE A 81 -4.04 -15.91 2.63
C PHE A 81 -4.71 -16.62 3.81
N SER A 82 -4.78 -15.95 4.96
CA SER A 82 -5.34 -16.50 6.20
C SER A 82 -6.00 -15.42 7.06
N ASN A 83 -6.80 -15.82 8.05
CA ASN A 83 -7.42 -14.90 8.99
C ASN A 83 -6.52 -14.66 10.21
N SER A 84 -6.57 -13.44 10.74
CA SER A 84 -6.09 -13.07 12.07
C SER A 84 -7.22 -12.41 12.85
N ILE A 85 -7.44 -12.88 14.07
CA ILE A 85 -8.50 -12.36 14.93
C ILE A 85 -7.90 -11.37 15.93
N ARG A 86 -8.44 -10.16 15.99
CA ARG A 86 -8.20 -9.21 17.08
C ARG A 86 -9.36 -9.33 18.07
N SER A 87 -9.03 -9.35 19.35
CA SER A 87 -10.03 -9.34 20.41
C SER A 87 -9.62 -8.46 21.59
N LEU A 88 -10.62 -8.06 22.36
CA LEU A 88 -10.44 -7.55 23.72
C LEU A 88 -10.40 -8.74 24.68
N GLY A 89 -9.50 -8.70 25.67
CA GLY A 89 -9.43 -9.73 26.70
C GLY A 89 -10.70 -9.76 27.57
N ALA A 90 -11.16 -10.96 27.92
CA ALA A 90 -12.14 -11.19 28.97
C ALA A 90 -11.44 -11.56 30.30
N HIS A 91 -12.12 -11.44 31.43
CA HIS A 91 -11.54 -11.77 32.75
C HIS A 91 -11.28 -13.27 32.92
N SER A 92 -12.07 -14.12 32.26
CA SER A 92 -11.94 -15.56 32.28
C SER A 92 -12.31 -16.16 30.91
N MET A 93 -11.89 -17.41 30.65
CA MET A 93 -12.27 -18.11 29.42
C MET A 93 -13.78 -18.34 29.32
N ALA A 94 -14.47 -18.50 30.46
CA ALA A 94 -15.93 -18.68 30.50
C ALA A 94 -16.70 -17.39 30.17
N GLU A 95 -16.09 -16.23 30.41
CA GLU A 95 -16.66 -14.91 30.10
C GLU A 95 -16.31 -14.43 28.69
N PHE A 96 -15.43 -15.13 27.97
CA PHE A 96 -15.10 -14.76 26.60
C PHE A 96 -16.24 -15.16 25.67
N THR A 97 -16.74 -14.21 24.89
CA THR A 97 -17.79 -14.41 23.90
C THR A 97 -17.37 -13.87 22.53
N VAL A 98 -18.21 -14.06 21.51
CA VAL A 98 -17.91 -13.56 20.16
C VAL A 98 -17.83 -12.03 20.13
N GLU A 99 -18.52 -11.35 21.03
CA GLU A 99 -18.49 -9.89 21.19
C GLU A 99 -17.10 -9.36 21.62
N ASN A 100 -16.25 -10.21 22.21
CA ASN A 100 -14.86 -9.86 22.47
C ASN A 100 -14.03 -9.75 21.19
N ILE A 101 -14.44 -10.42 20.10
CA ILE A 101 -13.76 -10.34 18.81
C ILE A 101 -14.12 -9.01 18.15
N THR A 102 -13.11 -8.15 17.98
CA THR A 102 -13.29 -6.80 17.43
C THR A 102 -12.98 -6.72 15.96
N GLU A 103 -12.08 -7.55 15.43
CA GLU A 103 -11.72 -7.56 14.02
C GLU A 103 -11.36 -8.97 13.54
N VAL A 104 -11.76 -9.29 12.30
CA VAL A 104 -11.17 -10.38 11.52
C VAL A 104 -10.41 -9.75 10.37
N ASN A 105 -9.08 -9.87 10.42
CA ASN A 105 -8.16 -9.31 9.46
C ASN A 105 -7.64 -10.39 8.52
N VAL A 106 -7.31 -10.03 7.29
CA VAL A 106 -6.63 -10.94 6.35
C VAL A 106 -5.13 -10.72 6.45
N LEU A 107 -4.40 -11.82 6.64
CA LEU A 107 -2.95 -11.86 6.54
C LEU A 107 -2.55 -12.49 5.20
N TRP A 108 -1.53 -11.91 4.57
CA TRP A 108 -0.85 -12.50 3.44
C TRP A 108 0.60 -12.82 3.82
N ALA A 109 0.96 -14.09 3.69
CA ALA A 109 2.34 -14.54 3.75
C ALA A 109 2.86 -14.70 2.31
N PRO A 110 3.92 -13.96 1.90
CA PRO A 110 4.44 -14.03 0.54
C PRO A 110 4.95 -15.43 0.21
N GLY A 111 4.67 -15.88 -1.01
CA GLY A 111 5.27 -17.10 -1.55
C GLY A 111 6.76 -16.92 -1.88
N VAL A 112 7.45 -18.01 -2.20
CA VAL A 112 8.92 -18.04 -2.36
C VAL A 112 9.44 -17.05 -3.40
N ARG A 113 8.67 -16.79 -4.46
CA ARG A 113 9.04 -15.82 -5.50
C ARG A 113 9.04 -14.36 -5.05
N PHE A 114 8.37 -14.06 -3.93
CA PHE A 114 8.32 -12.72 -3.35
C PHE A 114 9.28 -12.56 -2.16
N ASN A 115 9.98 -13.62 -1.76
CA ASN A 115 10.94 -13.56 -0.67
C ASN A 115 12.21 -12.83 -1.11
N ASN A 116 12.49 -11.71 -0.46
CA ASN A 116 13.73 -10.94 -0.60
C ASN A 116 14.12 -10.60 -2.06
N LEU A 117 13.33 -9.70 -2.67
CA LEU A 117 13.58 -9.18 -4.03
C LEU A 117 14.90 -8.38 -4.17
N ARG A 118 15.68 -8.20 -3.10
CA ARG A 118 16.89 -7.36 -3.10
C ARG A 118 17.97 -7.83 -4.06
N GLN A 119 18.06 -9.15 -4.30
CA GLN A 119 19.11 -9.72 -5.15
C GLN A 119 18.92 -9.32 -6.62
N ASP A 120 17.67 -9.30 -7.09
CA ASP A 120 17.32 -8.95 -8.47
C ASP A 120 16.97 -7.47 -8.66
N ALA A 121 16.88 -6.72 -7.56
CA ALA A 121 16.53 -5.31 -7.59
C ALA A 121 17.72 -4.41 -7.96
N GLU A 122 17.52 -3.61 -9.00
CA GLU A 122 18.35 -2.42 -9.28
C GLU A 122 17.75 -1.19 -8.60
N PHE A 123 18.59 -0.31 -8.06
CA PHE A 123 18.15 0.88 -7.31
C PHE A 123 18.61 2.18 -7.96
N GLN A 124 17.73 3.19 -7.93
CA GLN A 124 18.03 4.54 -8.37
C GLN A 124 17.69 5.54 -7.27
N LEU A 125 18.69 6.31 -6.83
CA LEU A 125 18.46 7.43 -5.94
C LEU A 125 17.76 8.55 -6.71
N VAL A 126 16.62 9.00 -6.20
CA VAL A 126 15.85 10.11 -6.75
C VAL A 126 15.48 11.11 -5.65
N PRO A 127 15.23 12.38 -6.01
CA PRO A 127 14.64 13.34 -5.08
C PRO A 127 13.27 12.87 -4.59
N THR A 128 12.87 13.31 -3.39
CA THR A 128 11.47 13.16 -2.97
C THR A 128 10.56 13.94 -3.93
N ARG A 129 9.29 13.53 -4.06
CA ARG A 129 8.30 14.29 -4.85
C ARG A 129 8.21 15.76 -4.41
N LYS A 130 8.29 16.01 -3.10
CA LYS A 130 8.29 17.37 -2.53
C LYS A 130 9.52 18.17 -2.99
N ALA A 131 10.71 17.59 -2.88
CA ALA A 131 11.95 18.26 -3.32
C ALA A 131 11.93 18.54 -4.84
N ALA A 132 11.51 17.57 -5.64
CA ALA A 132 11.37 17.75 -7.09
C ALA A 132 10.37 18.86 -7.44
N ALA A 133 9.22 18.92 -6.75
CA ALA A 133 8.21 19.96 -6.96
C ALA A 133 8.74 21.36 -6.62
N GLU A 134 9.48 21.52 -5.53
CA GLU A 134 10.09 22.81 -5.16
C GLU A 134 11.16 23.25 -6.18
N VAL A 135 11.97 22.32 -6.68
CA VAL A 135 12.93 22.60 -7.76
C VAL A 135 12.22 23.09 -9.03
N VAL A 136 11.18 22.38 -9.46
CA VAL A 136 10.39 22.79 -10.64
C VAL A 136 9.75 24.16 -10.44
N LYS A 137 9.23 24.44 -9.24
CA LYS A 137 8.64 25.74 -8.90
C LYS A 137 9.67 26.86 -8.93
N ALA A 138 10.87 26.64 -8.39
CA ALA A 138 11.96 27.62 -8.42
C ALA A 138 12.44 27.91 -9.85
N LEU A 139 12.66 26.86 -10.65
CA LEU A 139 13.07 26.99 -12.06
C LEU A 139 12.05 27.79 -12.88
N LYS A 140 10.75 27.49 -12.74
CA LYS A 140 9.68 28.25 -13.41
C LYS A 140 9.63 29.72 -12.96
N ALA A 141 10.05 30.01 -11.74
CA ALA A 141 10.16 31.38 -11.21
C ALA A 141 11.50 32.07 -11.55
N GLY A 142 12.36 31.47 -12.38
CA GLY A 142 13.68 32.02 -12.73
C GLY A 142 14.68 32.02 -11.57
N LYS A 143 14.39 31.28 -10.49
CA LYS A 143 15.28 31.16 -9.33
C LYS A 143 16.26 30.01 -9.55
N THR A 144 17.50 30.21 -9.09
CA THR A 144 18.57 29.21 -9.16
C THR A 144 18.80 28.48 -7.84
N THR A 145 18.07 28.84 -6.78
CA THR A 145 18.25 28.31 -5.42
C THR A 145 16.93 27.76 -4.87
N VAL A 146 17.00 26.62 -4.16
CA VAL A 146 15.87 25.97 -3.47
C VAL A 146 16.28 25.70 -2.03
N ASP A 147 15.46 26.15 -1.08
CA ASP A 147 15.65 25.83 0.33
C ASP A 147 14.93 24.52 0.68
N LEU A 148 15.70 23.52 1.09
CA LEU A 148 15.21 22.19 1.46
C LEU A 148 15.23 21.95 2.99
N THR A 149 15.50 22.98 3.80
CA THR A 149 15.66 22.86 5.27
C THR A 149 14.36 22.57 6.02
N GLY A 150 13.20 22.58 5.34
CA GLY A 150 11.92 22.29 5.97
C GLY A 150 11.44 23.38 6.94
N ASN A 151 12.11 24.54 6.99
CA ASN A 151 11.68 25.69 7.77
C ASN A 151 10.53 26.42 7.06
N SER A 152 9.33 25.86 7.12
CA SER A 152 8.10 26.66 7.04
C SER A 152 7.92 27.40 8.37
N SER A 153 8.73 28.43 8.60
CA SER A 153 8.46 29.40 9.67
C SER A 153 7.54 30.51 9.14
N ALA A 154 6.32 30.50 9.67
CA ALA A 154 5.32 31.58 9.72
C ALA A 154 4.53 31.93 8.44
N ALA A 155 3.36 31.29 8.26
CA ALA A 155 2.06 31.97 8.17
C ALA A 155 0.90 30.94 8.01
N GLY A 156 -0.04 30.92 8.95
CA GLY A 156 -1.36 30.31 8.79
C GLY A 156 -1.63 29.07 9.65
N ILE A 157 -2.30 29.28 10.78
CA ILE A 157 -2.95 28.24 11.60
C ILE A 157 -4.15 27.70 10.82
N ALA A 158 -4.20 26.38 10.59
CA ALA A 158 -5.45 25.61 10.51
C ALA A 158 -5.14 24.13 10.80
N ALA A 159 -6.02 23.52 11.60
CA ALA A 159 -5.99 22.13 12.02
C ALA A 159 -6.23 21.14 10.87
N ASP A 160 -5.92 19.87 11.16
CA ASP A 160 -6.27 18.63 10.47
C ASP A 160 -5.71 18.39 9.05
N ASP A 161 -4.91 17.32 8.92
CA ASP A 161 -5.41 16.12 8.23
C ASP A 161 -4.45 14.93 8.46
N ALA A 162 -4.98 13.92 9.17
CA ALA A 162 -4.47 12.56 9.14
C ALA A 162 -4.86 11.93 7.79
N GLY A 163 -4.12 12.26 6.72
CA GLY A 163 -4.46 11.82 5.37
C GLY A 163 -3.24 11.33 4.59
N ALA A 164 -3.14 10.00 4.42
CA ALA A 164 -2.77 9.32 3.16
C ALA A 164 -1.95 8.03 3.38
N SER A 165 -2.61 6.99 3.89
CA SER A 165 -2.53 5.67 3.24
C SER A 165 -3.80 4.88 3.57
N ARG A 166 -4.91 5.31 2.97
CA ARG A 166 -6.06 4.42 2.75
C ARG A 166 -6.30 4.40 1.26
N ILE A 167 -6.04 3.24 0.66
CA ILE A 167 -6.53 2.89 -0.65
C ILE A 167 -8.06 2.85 -0.50
N PRO A 168 -8.85 3.61 -1.26
CA PRO A 168 -10.30 3.45 -1.22
C PRO A 168 -10.65 2.08 -1.80
N ALA A 169 -11.40 1.28 -1.03
CA ALA A 169 -12.11 0.13 -1.55
C ALA A 169 -13.07 0.61 -2.63
N ALA A 170 -13.00 0.02 -3.83
CA ALA A 170 -13.97 0.24 -4.87
C ALA A 170 -15.27 -0.47 -4.48
N SER A 171 -16.31 0.29 -4.15
CA SER A 171 -17.68 -0.21 -4.07
C SER A 171 -18.64 0.91 -4.48
N GLY A 172 -19.42 0.64 -5.53
CA GLY A 172 -20.47 1.52 -6.03
C GLY A 172 -20.90 1.11 -7.43
N GLU A 173 -21.70 0.04 -7.52
CA GLU A 173 -22.58 -0.20 -8.67
C GLU A 173 -23.52 0.99 -8.89
N PRO A 174 -23.90 1.32 -10.14
CA PRO A 174 -24.97 2.27 -10.38
C PRO A 174 -26.32 1.60 -10.11
N ALA A 175 -27.19 2.31 -9.39
CA ALA A 175 -28.60 1.97 -9.29
C ALA A 175 -29.25 2.15 -10.67
N ASP A 176 -29.86 1.09 -11.20
CA ASP A 176 -30.81 1.18 -12.30
C ASP A 176 -32.16 1.65 -11.76
N GLU A 177 -32.48 2.92 -12.02
CA GLU A 177 -33.84 3.44 -12.04
C GLU A 177 -34.35 3.40 -13.49
N ASN A 178 -34.97 2.30 -13.91
CA ASN A 178 -36.18 2.35 -14.74
C ASN A 178 -36.81 0.96 -15.00
N SER A 179 -38.09 0.84 -14.59
CA SER A 179 -39.13 -0.14 -15.01
C SER A 179 -38.98 -1.60 -14.57
#